data_AF-A0A0P6XBX3-F1
#
_entry.id   AF-A0A0P6XBX3-F1
#
_cell.length_a   1.000
_cell.length_b   1.000
_cell.length_c   1.000
_cell.angle_alpha   90.00
_cell.angle_beta   90.00
_cell.angle_gamma   90.00
#
_symmetry.space_group_name_H-M   'P 1'
#
loop_
_entity.id
_entity.type
_entity.pdbx_description
1 polymer ?
#
loop_
_entity_poly.entity_id
_entity_poly.type
_entity_poly.pdbx_seq_one_letter_code
_entity_poly.pdbx_strand_id
1 'polypeptide(L)'
;MSILSKILPTDTPKASGQRDPLLKLQETILRVSQFLMILVIAVLFAFFLADNQPGEKGLGFFFFSLALAVSLWASFRRHLPYRVRASFLLGLLYLASVWSIFQGNQNRTAQLLLLAFSIYGAILLNRRAAVAGVVISSLTVLASESLTLSLTSPFITAQPESVIPGLLITSVYALIAGGVVFSLSYWASSFRRDILSHSIAMDEIELTRTDMEKTFAAQSQNLDRRLNQLKVVAKINHSIATQVFSEEMLQNVVDLMADSLGLYYVGIFLIEPSRQYAVLRAGSGVAGRRMLANAHRLPIGGLSMIGWCVANQQPRIALNVQNESNRYVNPNLPETRSELALPILGPTRILGALSIQSTNAEAFDDTDIAIFQSIADSIGVALENSDLLEKSRKDFQEISLLTRGYIQSAWQEELAIHGKLEFQYTNPAFSPVNWVGRHKMDVPVNLRGQRIGNLKITTAAPPSNEDVTFIHEIVSQMAISLESARLLEETQRAAARQQKVNDLSAQLAKTPRINDILQTAVRELGQLAAVDEVFIQLTHPNLNTQLDEDAPEEELIL
;
A
#
# COMPACT_ATOMS: atom_id res chain seq x y z
N MET A 1 5.14 -42.37 18.30
CA MET A 1 3.85 -42.25 19.01
C MET A 1 2.93 -43.45 18.66
N SER A 2 3.28 -44.69 19.02
CA SER A 2 2.47 -45.88 18.60
C SER A 2 2.50 -47.11 19.54
N ILE A 3 3.15 -47.04 20.71
CA ILE A 3 3.21 -48.17 21.67
C ILE A 3 2.45 -47.86 22.97
N LEU A 4 2.21 -46.58 23.27
CA LEU A 4 1.47 -46.12 24.46
C LEU A 4 -0.06 -46.26 24.35
N SER A 5 -0.62 -46.48 23.17
CA SER A 5 -2.07 -46.61 22.96
C SER A 5 -2.63 -48.02 23.23
N LYS A 6 -1.76 -49.04 23.42
CA LYS A 6 -2.18 -50.44 23.68
C LYS A 6 -2.23 -50.84 25.17
N ILE A 7 -1.92 -49.92 26.09
CA ILE A 7 -1.92 -50.16 27.56
C ILE A 7 -3.13 -49.47 28.25
N LEU A 8 -4.00 -48.80 27.50
CA LEU A 8 -5.21 -48.15 28.02
C LEU A 8 -6.43 -49.09 27.89
N PRO A 9 -7.09 -49.48 28.99
CA PRO A 9 -8.38 -50.16 28.91
C PRO A 9 -9.47 -49.19 28.44
N THR A 10 -10.24 -49.64 27.46
CA THR A 10 -11.53 -49.11 27.02
C THR A 10 -12.54 -49.24 28.15
N ASP A 11 -12.74 -48.17 28.92
CA ASP A 11 -13.99 -47.82 29.62
C ASP A 11 -13.73 -46.57 30.47
N THR A 12 -13.46 -45.46 29.79
CA THR A 12 -13.66 -44.12 30.34
C THR A 12 -15.13 -43.75 30.16
N PRO A 13 -15.90 -43.53 31.24
CA PRO A 13 -17.23 -42.95 31.10
C PRO A 13 -17.11 -41.56 30.45
N LYS A 14 -18.02 -41.26 29.53
CA LYS A 14 -18.08 -39.98 28.80
C LYS A 14 -18.13 -38.79 29.77
N ALA A 15 -17.51 -37.71 29.30
CA ALA A 15 -17.36 -36.42 29.93
C ALA A 15 -18.61 -35.89 30.65
N SER A 16 -18.46 -35.58 31.94
CA SER A 16 -19.26 -34.55 32.63
C SER A 16 -18.44 -33.95 33.77
N GLY A 17 -18.09 -32.67 33.63
CA GLY A 17 -17.60 -31.81 34.72
C GLY A 17 -16.14 -32.00 35.12
N GLN A 18 -15.35 -30.93 34.98
CA GLN A 18 -14.06 -30.68 35.65
C GLN A 18 -13.81 -31.60 36.85
N ARG A 19 -13.07 -32.70 36.64
CA ARG A 19 -12.48 -33.42 37.77
C ARG A 19 -11.23 -32.66 38.19
N ASP A 20 -11.42 -31.90 39.26
CA ASP A 20 -10.45 -31.16 40.04
C ASP A 20 -9.01 -31.71 39.84
N PRO A 21 -8.08 -30.97 39.21
CA PRO A 21 -6.71 -31.42 39.00
C PRO A 21 -6.03 -31.89 40.29
N LEU A 22 -6.54 -31.44 41.44
CA LEU A 22 -6.18 -31.86 42.78
C LEU A 22 -6.45 -33.34 43.06
N LEU A 23 -7.57 -33.89 42.59
CA LEU A 23 -7.91 -35.32 42.75
C LEU A 23 -6.95 -36.20 41.96
N LYS A 24 -6.56 -35.80 40.74
CA LYS A 24 -5.58 -36.53 39.93
C LYS A 24 -4.19 -36.52 40.57
N LEU A 25 -3.76 -35.37 41.10
CA LEU A 25 -2.49 -35.26 41.82
C LEU A 25 -2.51 -36.12 43.09
N GLN A 26 -3.59 -36.05 43.89
CA GLN A 26 -3.77 -36.84 45.12
C GLN A 26 -3.76 -38.35 44.86
N GLU A 27 -4.39 -38.81 43.79
CA GLU A 27 -4.33 -40.23 43.40
C GLU A 27 -2.92 -40.66 42.96
N THR A 28 -2.20 -39.79 42.26
CA THR A 28 -0.82 -40.08 41.81
C THR A 28 0.12 -40.18 43.01
N ILE A 29 0.04 -39.23 43.95
CA ILE A 29 0.79 -39.24 45.19
C ILE A 29 0.45 -40.49 46.02
N LEU A 30 -0.83 -40.87 46.13
CA LEU A 30 -1.23 -42.08 46.84
C LEU A 30 -0.62 -43.33 46.20
N ARG A 31 -0.66 -43.49 44.88
CA ARG A 31 -0.07 -44.66 44.20
C ARG A 31 1.45 -44.75 44.41
N VAL A 32 2.17 -43.63 44.32
CA VAL A 32 3.61 -43.58 44.56
C VAL A 32 3.92 -43.92 46.03
N SER A 33 3.15 -43.37 46.98
CA SER A 33 3.30 -43.67 48.40
C SER A 33 3.01 -45.14 48.75
N GLN A 34 2.01 -45.75 48.11
CA GLN A 34 1.66 -47.15 48.27
C GLN A 34 2.81 -48.07 47.85
N PHE A 35 3.48 -47.76 46.73
CA PHE A 35 4.61 -48.54 46.23
C PHE A 35 5.83 -48.44 47.15
N LEU A 36 6.20 -47.23 47.58
CA LEU A 36 7.30 -47.00 48.53
C LEU A 36 7.03 -47.70 49.86
N MET A 37 5.79 -47.67 50.34
CA MET A 37 5.44 -48.26 51.63
C MET A 37 5.50 -49.79 51.61
N ILE A 38 5.08 -50.45 50.53
CA ILE A 38 5.27 -51.90 50.38
C ILE A 38 6.75 -52.27 50.55
N LEU A 39 7.64 -51.50 49.93
CA LEU A 39 9.08 -51.78 49.98
C LEU A 39 9.63 -51.61 51.41
N VAL A 40 9.22 -50.55 52.12
CA VAL A 40 9.60 -50.34 53.53
C VAL A 40 9.08 -51.46 54.42
N ILE A 41 7.81 -51.85 54.27
CA ILE A 41 7.22 -52.94 55.08
C ILE A 41 7.87 -54.28 54.76
N ALA A 42 8.15 -54.57 53.48
CA ALA A 42 8.81 -55.80 53.07
C ALA A 42 10.21 -55.91 53.68
N VAL A 43 10.97 -54.80 53.71
CA VAL A 43 12.30 -54.74 54.35
C VAL A 43 12.17 -54.94 55.86
N LEU A 44 11.25 -54.25 56.53
CA LEU A 44 11.03 -54.42 57.97
C LEU A 44 10.59 -55.85 58.33
N PHE A 45 9.75 -56.47 57.49
CA PHE A 45 9.31 -57.85 57.66
C PHE A 45 10.45 -58.85 57.41
N ALA A 46 11.35 -58.58 56.45
CA ALA A 46 12.52 -59.40 56.19
C ALA A 46 13.54 -59.35 57.34
N PHE A 47 13.82 -58.16 57.88
CA PHE A 47 14.64 -58.01 59.10
C PHE A 47 14.02 -58.77 60.28
N PHE A 48 12.71 -58.70 60.42
CA PHE A 48 11.98 -59.41 61.47
C PHE A 48 12.06 -60.94 61.36
N LEU A 49 12.00 -61.49 60.13
CA LEU A 49 12.19 -62.93 59.93
C LEU A 49 13.60 -63.41 60.28
N ALA A 50 14.60 -62.52 60.23
CA ALA A 50 16.00 -62.84 60.49
C ALA A 50 16.35 -62.82 61.99
N ASP A 51 15.64 -62.04 62.81
CA ASP A 51 16.02 -61.75 64.21
C ASP A 51 15.45 -62.75 65.24
N ASN A 52 14.44 -63.55 64.89
CA ASN A 52 13.71 -64.40 65.84
C ASN A 52 14.04 -65.90 65.77
N GLN A 53 14.38 -66.50 66.91
CA GLN A 53 14.50 -67.95 67.11
C GLN A 53 13.15 -68.66 66.79
N PRO A 54 13.14 -69.79 66.07
CA PRO A 54 11.92 -70.34 65.44
C PRO A 54 10.83 -70.88 66.38
N GLY A 55 11.00 -70.83 67.71
CA GLY A 55 10.09 -71.42 68.70
C GLY A 55 9.14 -70.47 69.46
N GLU A 56 9.37 -69.16 69.46
CA GLU A 56 8.60 -68.19 70.29
C GLU A 56 7.68 -67.27 69.47
N LYS A 57 6.99 -67.80 68.45
CA LYS A 57 5.98 -67.01 67.72
C LYS A 57 4.62 -67.15 68.41
N GLY A 58 4.35 -66.27 69.38
CA GLY A 58 3.06 -66.22 70.09
C GLY A 58 1.88 -65.79 69.20
N LEU A 59 0.65 -66.04 69.67
CA LEU A 59 -0.62 -65.68 69.01
C LEU A 59 -0.68 -64.21 68.53
N GLY A 60 -0.03 -63.29 69.25
CA GLY A 60 0.04 -61.87 68.88
C GLY A 60 0.66 -61.64 67.49
N PHE A 61 1.64 -62.45 67.08
CA PHE A 61 2.28 -62.33 65.77
C PHE A 61 1.31 -62.66 64.63
N PHE A 62 0.48 -63.70 64.81
CA PHE A 62 -0.52 -64.10 63.83
C PHE A 62 -1.57 -62.99 63.64
N PHE A 63 -2.09 -62.41 64.73
CA PHE A 63 -3.06 -61.33 64.63
C PHE A 63 -2.47 -60.06 64.01
N PHE A 64 -1.22 -59.72 64.32
CA PHE A 64 -0.55 -58.56 63.75
C PHE A 64 -0.28 -58.72 62.24
N SER A 65 0.23 -59.88 61.83
CA SER A 65 0.48 -60.18 60.41
C SER A 65 -0.84 -60.26 59.61
N LEU A 66 -1.92 -60.75 60.22
CA LEU A 66 -3.26 -60.70 59.63
C LEU A 66 -3.76 -59.24 59.47
N ALA A 67 -3.58 -58.39 60.48
CA ALA A 67 -3.97 -56.98 60.42
C ALA A 67 -3.18 -56.20 59.36
N LEU A 68 -1.89 -56.49 59.20
CA LEU A 68 -1.05 -55.96 58.13
C LEU A 68 -1.55 -56.39 56.73
N ALA A 69 -1.86 -57.68 56.55
CA ALA A 69 -2.35 -58.21 55.28
C ALA A 69 -3.70 -57.60 54.89
N VAL A 70 -4.62 -57.43 55.85
CA VAL A 70 -5.92 -56.77 55.63
C VAL A 70 -5.73 -55.30 55.28
N SER A 71 -4.85 -54.59 55.98
CA SER A 71 -4.57 -53.16 55.71
C SER A 71 -3.94 -52.94 54.34
N LEU A 72 -3.02 -53.82 53.92
CA LEU A 72 -2.46 -53.82 52.56
C LEU A 72 -3.53 -54.09 51.51
N TRP A 73 -4.33 -55.14 51.69
CA TRP A 73 -5.40 -55.49 50.76
C TRP A 73 -6.42 -54.35 50.58
N ALA A 74 -6.85 -53.74 51.68
CA ALA A 74 -7.79 -52.62 51.67
C ALA A 74 -7.20 -51.37 50.99
N SER A 75 -5.91 -51.08 51.16
CA SER A 75 -5.24 -49.95 50.51
C SER A 75 -5.27 -50.06 48.97
N PHE A 76 -5.17 -51.27 48.41
CA PHE A 76 -5.17 -51.50 46.96
C PHE A 76 -6.55 -51.70 46.33
N ARG A 77 -7.61 -51.89 47.12
CA ARG A 77 -8.96 -52.13 46.62
C ARG A 77 -9.54 -50.86 45.97
N ARG A 78 -9.49 -50.78 44.64
CA ARG A 78 -9.91 -49.60 43.85
C ARG A 78 -11.35 -49.13 44.09
N HIS A 79 -12.23 -50.01 44.55
CA HIS A 79 -13.62 -49.66 44.86
C HIS A 79 -13.79 -48.85 46.15
N LEU A 80 -12.76 -48.76 47.01
CA LEU A 80 -12.84 -47.99 48.24
C LEU A 80 -12.57 -46.49 47.99
N PRO A 81 -13.30 -45.58 48.69
CA PRO A 81 -13.03 -44.15 48.62
C PRO A 81 -11.58 -43.81 48.95
N TYR A 82 -11.04 -42.75 48.34
CA TYR A 82 -9.65 -42.30 48.54
C TYR A 82 -9.27 -42.17 50.01
N ARG A 83 -10.13 -41.50 50.81
CA ARG A 83 -9.89 -41.29 52.25
C ARG A 83 -9.79 -42.61 53.01
N VAL A 84 -10.61 -43.60 52.66
CA VAL A 84 -10.61 -44.91 53.30
C VAL A 84 -9.32 -45.65 53.00
N ARG A 85 -8.89 -45.67 51.73
CA ARG A 85 -7.61 -46.30 51.32
C ARG A 85 -6.41 -45.63 52.01
N ALA A 86 -6.38 -44.30 52.05
CA ALA A 86 -5.35 -43.54 52.73
C ALA A 86 -5.33 -43.82 54.25
N SER A 87 -6.49 -43.92 54.89
CA SER A 87 -6.60 -44.27 56.31
C SER A 87 -6.11 -45.69 56.63
N PHE A 88 -6.40 -46.68 55.78
CA PHE A 88 -5.85 -48.03 55.95
C PHE A 88 -4.32 -48.06 55.82
N LEU A 89 -3.79 -47.27 54.90
CA LEU A 89 -2.35 -47.11 54.71
C LEU A 89 -1.69 -46.44 55.93
N LEU A 90 -2.32 -45.44 56.53
CA LEU A 90 -1.86 -44.83 57.78
C LEU A 90 -1.99 -45.80 58.97
N GLY A 91 -3.09 -46.54 59.04
CA GLY A 91 -3.31 -47.56 60.07
C GLY A 91 -2.22 -48.63 60.04
N LEU A 92 -1.72 -48.99 58.86
CA LEU A 92 -0.60 -49.90 58.70
C LEU A 92 0.67 -49.35 59.38
N LEU A 93 1.07 -48.12 59.07
CA LEU A 93 2.25 -47.49 59.69
C LEU A 93 2.11 -47.42 61.22
N TYR A 94 0.92 -47.08 61.70
CA TYR A 94 0.64 -46.99 63.13
C TYR A 94 0.74 -48.36 63.81
N LEU A 95 0.11 -49.39 63.25
CA LEU A 95 0.18 -50.75 63.77
C LEU A 95 1.63 -51.25 63.79
N ALA A 96 2.41 -51.01 62.73
CA ALA A 96 3.82 -51.37 62.68
C ALA A 96 4.64 -50.66 63.77
N SER A 97 4.32 -49.40 64.06
CA SER A 97 4.95 -48.64 65.14
C SER A 97 4.64 -49.23 66.52
N VAL A 98 3.36 -49.52 66.78
CA VAL A 98 2.90 -50.10 68.05
C VAL A 98 3.51 -51.48 68.26
N TRP A 99 3.55 -52.32 67.22
CA TRP A 99 4.20 -53.62 67.26
C TRP A 99 5.70 -53.52 67.56
N SER A 100 6.40 -52.55 66.95
CA SER A 100 7.81 -52.30 67.22
C SER A 100 8.06 -51.97 68.70
N ILE A 101 7.14 -51.25 69.36
CA ILE A 101 7.21 -50.94 70.80
C ILE A 101 7.07 -52.21 71.63
N PHE A 102 6.11 -53.07 71.31
CA PHE A 102 5.85 -54.30 72.08
C PHE A 102 6.97 -55.33 72.00
N GLN A 103 7.73 -55.36 70.91
CA GLN A 103 8.86 -56.28 70.74
C GLN A 103 10.10 -55.87 71.55
N GLY A 104 10.04 -54.79 72.33
CA GLY A 104 11.20 -54.25 73.05
C GLY A 104 12.32 -53.76 72.13
N ASN A 105 12.07 -53.72 70.81
CA ASN A 105 13.02 -53.23 69.84
C ASN A 105 13.13 -51.71 69.96
N GLN A 106 14.36 -51.22 70.01
CA GLN A 106 14.81 -49.84 70.24
C GLN A 106 13.75 -48.77 69.91
N ASN A 107 13.35 -47.95 70.90
CA ASN A 107 12.33 -46.89 70.81
C ASN A 107 12.48 -45.97 69.57
N ARG A 108 13.69 -45.87 69.01
CA ARG A 108 14.02 -45.09 67.80
C ARG A 108 13.28 -45.56 66.55
N THR A 109 13.13 -46.88 66.33
CA THR A 109 12.46 -47.41 65.12
C THR A 109 10.95 -47.07 65.15
N ALA A 110 10.31 -47.22 66.31
CA ALA A 110 8.91 -46.84 66.49
C ALA A 110 8.70 -45.33 66.34
N GLN A 111 9.59 -44.51 66.90
CA GLN A 111 9.53 -43.05 66.77
C GLN A 111 9.64 -42.60 65.29
N LEU A 112 10.52 -43.22 64.50
CA LEU A 112 10.65 -42.94 63.07
C LEU A 112 9.39 -43.34 62.28
N LEU A 113 8.80 -44.50 62.57
CA LEU A 113 7.56 -44.94 61.93
C LEU A 113 6.36 -44.07 62.31
N LEU A 114 6.30 -43.62 63.57
CA LEU A 114 5.29 -42.67 64.03
C LEU A 114 5.45 -41.28 63.39
N LEU A 115 6.70 -40.85 63.14
CA LEU A 115 6.97 -39.61 62.40
C LEU A 115 6.53 -39.75 60.94
N ALA A 116 6.81 -40.89 60.32
CA ALA A 116 6.30 -41.21 58.99
C ALA A 116 4.77 -41.21 58.95
N PHE A 117 4.10 -41.81 59.94
CA PHE A 117 2.64 -41.79 60.09
C PHE A 117 2.07 -40.35 60.08
N SER A 118 2.66 -39.45 60.86
CA SER A 118 2.24 -38.05 60.92
C SER A 118 2.48 -37.29 59.61
N ILE A 119 3.61 -37.53 58.95
CA ILE A 119 3.95 -36.94 57.64
C ILE A 119 3.00 -37.44 56.55
N TYR A 120 2.74 -38.76 56.48
CA TYR A 120 1.81 -39.33 55.52
C TYR A 120 0.37 -38.86 55.78
N GLY A 121 0.00 -38.63 57.05
CA GLY A 121 -1.28 -38.00 57.41
C GLY A 121 -1.44 -36.61 56.82
N ALA A 122 -0.35 -35.82 56.79
CA ALA A 122 -0.31 -34.50 56.17
C ALA A 122 -0.47 -34.53 54.66
N ILE A 123 0.23 -35.46 54.01
CA ILE A 123 0.30 -35.56 52.55
C ILE A 123 -0.99 -36.17 51.97
N LEU A 124 -1.50 -37.23 52.58
CA LEU A 124 -2.57 -38.06 51.98
C LEU A 124 -3.98 -37.63 52.38
N LEU A 125 -4.17 -36.97 53.52
CA LEU A 125 -5.51 -36.60 53.98
C LEU A 125 -5.68 -35.09 53.95
N ASN A 126 -5.50 -34.44 55.09
CA ASN A 126 -5.67 -33.01 55.25
C ASN A 126 -4.87 -32.52 56.46
N ARG A 127 -4.73 -31.19 56.58
CA ARG A 127 -4.02 -30.56 57.69
C ARG A 127 -4.55 -30.99 59.07
N ARG A 128 -5.85 -31.29 59.20
CA ARG A 128 -6.45 -31.76 60.47
C ARG A 128 -6.00 -33.17 60.83
N ALA A 129 -5.95 -34.09 59.86
CA ALA A 129 -5.43 -35.43 60.03
C ALA A 129 -3.93 -35.44 60.33
N ALA A 130 -3.19 -34.48 59.76
CA ALA A 130 -1.78 -34.25 60.07
C ALA A 130 -1.55 -33.91 61.54
N VAL A 131 -2.31 -32.92 62.05
CA VAL A 131 -2.24 -32.48 63.45
C VAL A 131 -2.69 -33.60 64.38
N ALA A 132 -3.80 -34.28 64.06
CA ALA A 132 -4.26 -35.45 64.81
C ALA A 132 -3.20 -36.55 64.82
N GLY A 133 -2.51 -36.77 63.70
CA GLY A 133 -1.41 -37.72 63.58
C GLY A 133 -0.27 -37.40 64.55
N VAL A 134 0.18 -36.14 64.59
CA VAL A 134 1.22 -35.67 65.53
C VAL A 134 0.80 -35.86 66.98
N VAL A 135 -0.46 -35.55 67.32
CA VAL A 135 -0.96 -35.75 68.69
C VAL A 135 -0.97 -37.23 69.06
N ILE A 136 -1.50 -38.08 68.17
CA ILE A 136 -1.56 -39.53 68.38
C ILE A 136 -0.15 -40.11 68.49
N SER A 137 0.79 -39.68 67.64
CA SER A 137 2.17 -40.16 67.69
C SER A 137 2.88 -39.73 68.96
N SER A 138 2.76 -38.46 69.37
CA SER A 138 3.35 -37.97 70.62
C SER A 138 2.78 -38.66 71.86
N LEU A 139 1.47 -38.91 71.91
CA LEU A 139 0.84 -39.68 72.99
C LEU A 139 1.33 -41.13 73.01
N THR A 140 1.52 -41.74 71.83
CA THR A 140 2.01 -43.11 71.71
C THR A 140 3.47 -43.23 72.17
N VAL A 141 4.32 -42.26 71.83
CA VAL A 141 5.70 -42.18 72.35
C VAL A 141 5.70 -42.04 73.87
N LEU A 142 4.90 -41.12 74.42
CA LEU A 142 4.80 -40.92 75.87
C LEU A 142 4.34 -42.20 76.59
N ALA A 143 3.33 -42.88 76.04
CA ALA A 143 2.83 -44.14 76.56
C ALA A 143 3.91 -45.24 76.51
N SER A 144 4.69 -45.32 75.44
CA SER A 144 5.78 -46.30 75.32
C SER A 144 6.90 -46.08 76.33
N GLU A 145 7.30 -44.83 76.59
CA GLU A 145 8.31 -44.51 77.60
C GLU A 145 7.79 -44.82 79.01
N SER A 146 6.53 -44.48 79.30
CA SER A 146 5.89 -44.80 80.57
C SER A 146 5.74 -46.31 80.81
N LEU A 147 5.40 -47.08 79.77
CA LEU A 147 5.30 -48.54 79.85
C LEU A 147 6.68 -49.18 80.08
N THR A 148 7.72 -48.69 79.39
CA THR A 148 9.10 -49.19 79.55
C THR A 148 9.60 -48.98 80.97
N LEU A 149 9.37 -47.78 81.55
CA LEU A 149 9.68 -47.49 82.94
C LEU A 149 8.96 -48.44 83.91
N SER A 150 7.67 -48.72 83.66
CA SER A 150 6.85 -49.60 84.51
C SER A 150 7.32 -51.05 84.48
N LEU A 151 7.76 -51.55 83.33
CA LEU A 151 8.23 -52.93 83.17
C LEU A 151 9.64 -53.17 83.72
N THR A 152 10.51 -52.14 83.68
CA THR A 152 11.94 -52.30 84.03
C THR A 152 12.20 -52.12 85.53
N SER A 153 11.34 -51.40 86.26
CA SER A 153 11.48 -51.17 87.71
C SER A 153 10.13 -51.24 88.43
N PRO A 154 9.58 -52.44 88.70
CA PRO A 154 8.24 -52.61 89.26
C PRO A 154 8.12 -52.30 90.77
N PHE A 155 9.22 -52.26 91.52
CA PHE A 155 9.23 -51.93 92.96
C PHE A 155 10.48 -51.15 93.35
N ILE A 156 10.38 -49.81 93.45
CA ILE A 156 11.10 -48.87 94.34
C ILE A 156 10.58 -47.46 94.00
N THR A 157 10.45 -46.60 95.01
CA THR A 157 10.05 -45.18 94.93
C THR A 157 10.56 -44.51 93.65
N ALA A 158 9.66 -44.08 92.76
CA ALA A 158 10.01 -43.33 91.57
C ALA A 158 10.78 -42.07 91.99
N GLN A 159 12.12 -42.11 91.91
CA GLN A 159 12.91 -40.91 92.04
C GLN A 159 12.58 -40.02 90.82
N PRO A 160 12.34 -38.71 91.02
CA PRO A 160 11.94 -37.80 89.95
C PRO A 160 12.94 -37.70 88.79
N GLU A 161 14.17 -38.20 88.94
CA GLU A 161 15.19 -38.24 87.89
C GLU A 161 14.84 -39.13 86.68
N SER A 162 13.95 -40.13 86.84
CA SER A 162 13.62 -41.09 85.76
C SER A 162 12.50 -40.66 84.80
N VAL A 163 11.67 -39.68 85.19
CA VAL A 163 10.51 -39.21 84.39
C VAL A 163 10.88 -38.07 83.44
N ILE A 164 11.85 -37.24 83.86
CA ILE A 164 12.29 -36.05 83.13
C ILE A 164 12.83 -36.39 81.72
N PRO A 165 13.66 -37.44 81.52
CA PRO A 165 14.16 -37.79 80.19
C PRO A 165 13.07 -38.20 79.20
N GLY A 166 12.03 -38.93 79.63
CA GLY A 166 10.93 -39.37 78.75
C GLY A 166 10.03 -38.23 78.28
N LEU A 167 9.75 -37.26 79.17
CA LEU A 167 9.04 -36.03 78.81
C LEU A 167 9.85 -35.13 77.87
N LEU A 168 11.18 -35.05 78.06
CA LEU A 168 12.07 -34.34 77.14
C LEU A 168 12.11 -34.99 75.76
N ILE A 169 12.23 -36.32 75.67
CA ILE A 169 12.20 -37.05 74.39
C ILE A 169 10.86 -36.83 73.67
N THR A 170 9.74 -36.92 74.40
CA THR A 170 8.40 -36.72 73.83
C THR A 170 8.21 -35.28 73.33
N SER A 171 8.68 -34.28 74.08
CA SER A 171 8.55 -32.87 73.69
C SER A 171 9.44 -32.51 72.49
N VAL A 172 10.67 -33.00 72.44
CA VAL A 172 11.56 -32.88 71.26
C VAL A 172 10.94 -33.56 70.05
N TYR A 173 10.42 -34.78 70.21
CA TYR A 173 9.72 -35.49 69.14
C TYR A 173 8.50 -34.73 68.63
N ALA A 174 7.67 -34.20 69.54
CA ALA A 174 6.48 -33.42 69.19
C ALA A 174 6.84 -32.14 68.42
N LEU A 175 7.93 -31.45 68.82
CA LEU A 175 8.43 -30.27 68.13
C LEU A 175 8.92 -30.59 66.71
N ILE A 176 9.70 -31.65 66.54
CA ILE A 176 10.21 -32.07 65.22
C ILE A 176 9.05 -32.52 64.33
N ALA A 177 8.19 -33.41 64.82
CA ALA A 177 7.05 -33.92 64.07
C ALA A 177 6.08 -32.79 63.68
N GLY A 178 5.78 -31.89 64.62
CA GLY A 178 4.95 -30.71 64.39
C GLY A 178 5.55 -29.76 63.35
N GLY A 179 6.84 -29.44 63.46
CA GLY A 179 7.55 -28.55 62.54
C GLY A 179 7.61 -29.11 61.11
N VAL A 180 7.95 -30.39 60.95
CA VAL A 180 8.00 -31.06 59.64
C VAL A 180 6.62 -31.12 58.99
N VAL A 181 5.60 -31.52 59.75
CA VAL A 181 4.22 -31.58 59.26
C VAL A 181 3.68 -30.21 58.88
N PHE A 182 3.98 -29.18 59.68
CA PHE A 182 3.58 -27.81 59.40
C PHE A 182 4.23 -27.29 58.11
N SER A 183 5.54 -27.47 57.95
CA SER A 183 6.28 -27.05 56.75
C SER A 183 5.77 -27.76 55.48
N LEU A 184 5.59 -29.08 55.52
CA LEU A 184 5.05 -29.86 54.40
C LEU A 184 3.61 -29.47 54.08
N SER A 185 2.77 -29.25 55.09
CA SER A 185 1.39 -28.81 54.88
C SER A 185 1.33 -27.40 54.25
N TYR A 186 2.22 -26.51 54.67
CA TYR A 186 2.33 -25.17 54.11
C TYR A 186 2.78 -25.23 52.65
N TRP A 187 3.86 -25.95 52.36
CA TRP A 187 4.39 -26.13 51.01
C TRP A 187 3.36 -26.76 50.07
N ALA A 188 2.70 -27.84 50.50
CA ALA A 188 1.63 -28.48 49.73
C ALA A 188 0.45 -27.53 49.45
N SER A 189 0.14 -26.61 50.37
CA SER A 189 -0.93 -25.62 50.19
C SER A 189 -0.53 -24.45 49.28
N SER A 190 0.77 -24.09 49.24
CA SER A 190 1.31 -23.04 48.36
C SER A 190 1.37 -23.54 46.92
N PHE A 191 1.97 -24.71 46.72
CA PHE A 191 2.08 -25.35 45.41
C PHE A 191 0.72 -25.58 44.76
N ARG A 192 -0.30 -25.88 45.59
CA ARG A 192 -1.69 -26.01 45.15
C ARG A 192 -2.25 -24.71 44.57
N ARG A 193 -1.93 -23.55 45.16
CA ARG A 193 -2.43 -22.24 44.70
C ARG A 193 -1.72 -21.79 43.43
N ASP A 194 -0.41 -22.01 43.33
CA ASP A 194 0.41 -21.51 42.22
C ASP A 194 0.15 -22.22 40.88
N ILE A 195 -0.14 -23.53 40.90
CA ILE A 195 -0.46 -24.27 39.66
C ILE A 195 -1.79 -23.81 39.05
N LEU A 196 -2.79 -23.57 39.90
CA LEU A 196 -4.12 -23.15 39.45
C LEU A 196 -4.09 -21.73 38.87
N SER A 197 -3.34 -20.80 39.48
CA SER A 197 -3.19 -19.44 38.94
C SER A 197 -2.48 -19.43 37.58
N HIS A 198 -1.46 -20.28 37.39
CA HIS A 198 -0.78 -20.40 36.09
C HIS A 198 -1.66 -21.00 35.00
N SER A 199 -2.55 -21.95 35.33
CA SER A 199 -3.45 -22.53 34.33
C SER A 199 -4.49 -21.52 33.80
N ILE A 200 -4.98 -20.61 34.66
CA ILE A 200 -5.95 -19.59 34.27
C ILE A 200 -5.28 -18.49 33.44
N ALA A 201 -4.06 -18.08 33.83
CA ALA A 201 -3.30 -17.07 33.08
C ALA A 201 -2.94 -17.54 31.65
N MET A 202 -2.71 -18.84 31.45
CA MET A 202 -2.40 -19.38 30.12
C MET A 202 -3.61 -19.41 29.19
N ASP A 203 -4.80 -19.76 29.70
CA ASP A 203 -6.05 -19.69 28.92
C ASP A 203 -6.36 -18.24 28.47
N GLU A 204 -6.10 -17.25 29.32
CA GLU A 204 -6.31 -15.83 28.99
C GLU A 204 -5.33 -15.32 27.90
N ILE A 205 -4.07 -15.77 27.95
CA ILE A 205 -3.07 -15.43 26.93
C ILE A 205 -3.42 -16.07 25.57
N GLU A 206 -3.90 -17.32 25.57
CA GLU A 206 -4.28 -18.01 24.33
C GLU A 206 -5.52 -17.39 23.68
N LEU A 207 -6.51 -16.97 24.47
CA LEU A 207 -7.67 -16.22 23.99
C LEU A 207 -7.27 -14.86 23.41
N THR A 208 -6.42 -14.11 24.10
CA THR A 208 -5.95 -12.80 23.61
C THR A 208 -5.15 -12.95 22.32
N ARG A 209 -4.29 -13.96 22.23
CA ARG A 209 -3.50 -14.25 21.03
C ARG A 209 -4.40 -14.57 19.83
N THR A 210 -5.39 -15.44 20.00
CA THR A 210 -6.30 -15.81 18.90
C THR A 210 -7.17 -14.64 18.44
N ASP A 211 -7.57 -13.75 19.33
CA ASP A 211 -8.30 -12.52 18.99
C ASP A 211 -7.44 -11.52 18.21
N MET A 212 -6.18 -11.33 18.65
CA MET A 212 -5.20 -10.52 17.92
C MET A 212 -4.90 -11.09 16.53
N GLU A 213 -4.71 -12.40 16.40
CA GLU A 213 -4.47 -13.05 15.10
C GLU A 213 -5.65 -12.84 14.13
N LYS A 214 -6.90 -12.93 14.62
CA LYS A 214 -8.10 -12.64 13.81
C LYS A 214 -8.18 -11.17 13.40
N THR A 215 -7.94 -10.26 14.34
CA THR A 215 -7.98 -8.81 14.07
C THR A 215 -6.90 -8.42 13.07
N PHE A 216 -5.68 -8.95 13.23
CA PHE A 216 -4.56 -8.72 12.33
C PHE A 216 -4.84 -9.27 10.94
N ALA A 217 -5.39 -10.49 10.82
CA ALA A 217 -5.77 -11.06 9.53
C ALA A 217 -6.82 -10.19 8.81
N ALA A 218 -7.85 -9.70 9.53
CA ALA A 218 -8.87 -8.83 8.96
C ALA A 218 -8.29 -7.48 8.50
N GLN A 219 -7.38 -6.88 9.28
CA GLN A 219 -6.70 -5.63 8.91
C GLN A 219 -5.77 -5.82 7.71
N SER A 220 -5.00 -6.91 7.67
CA SER A 220 -4.11 -7.23 6.54
C SER A 220 -4.91 -7.37 5.24
N GLN A 221 -6.05 -8.06 5.28
CA GLN A 221 -6.90 -8.24 4.11
C GLN A 221 -7.48 -6.91 3.59
N ASN A 222 -7.89 -6.01 4.50
CA ASN A 222 -8.37 -4.68 4.14
C ASN A 222 -7.24 -3.83 3.51
N LEU A 223 -6.05 -3.87 4.12
CA LEU A 223 -4.88 -3.17 3.61
C LEU A 223 -4.48 -3.66 2.21
N ASP A 224 -4.46 -4.97 1.97
CA ASP A 224 -4.15 -5.55 0.67
C ASP A 224 -5.18 -5.14 -0.39
N ARG A 225 -6.48 -5.15 -0.04
CA ARG A 225 -7.54 -4.69 -0.93
C ARG A 225 -7.36 -3.22 -1.30
N ARG A 226 -7.03 -2.37 -0.32
CA ARG A 226 -6.82 -0.93 -0.55
C ARG A 226 -5.54 -0.64 -1.34
N LEU A 227 -4.46 -1.39 -1.11
CA LEU A 227 -3.24 -1.32 -1.91
C LEU A 227 -3.49 -1.72 -3.37
N ASN A 228 -4.32 -2.74 -3.62
CA ASN A 228 -4.68 -3.13 -4.98
C ASN A 228 -5.51 -2.06 -5.68
N GLN A 229 -6.48 -1.44 -4.99
CA GLN A 229 -7.24 -0.31 -5.52
C GLN A 229 -6.31 0.86 -5.89
N LEU A 230 -5.39 1.25 -5.00
CA LEU A 230 -4.42 2.32 -5.27
C LEU A 230 -3.48 1.98 -6.43
N LYS A 231 -3.04 0.73 -6.55
CA LYS A 231 -2.22 0.27 -7.70
C LYS A 231 -2.97 0.38 -9.02
N VAL A 232 -4.26 0.05 -9.04
CA VAL A 232 -5.11 0.21 -10.24
C VAL A 232 -5.18 1.69 -10.61
N VAL A 233 -5.53 2.56 -9.65
CA VAL A 233 -5.61 4.02 -9.87
C VAL A 233 -4.27 4.58 -10.38
N ALA A 234 -3.16 4.19 -9.76
CA ALA A 234 -1.83 4.60 -10.21
C ALA A 234 -1.52 4.12 -11.64
N LYS A 235 -1.94 2.90 -12.01
CA LYS A 235 -1.82 2.39 -13.38
C LYS A 235 -2.65 3.20 -14.37
N ILE A 236 -3.88 3.62 -14.00
CA ILE A 236 -4.73 4.49 -14.84
C ILE A 236 -4.03 5.82 -15.07
N ASN A 237 -3.59 6.48 -14.00
CA ASN A 237 -2.90 7.77 -14.08
C ASN A 237 -1.59 7.70 -14.87
N HIS A 238 -0.84 6.60 -14.72
CA HIS A 238 0.36 6.37 -15.51
C HIS A 238 0.05 6.20 -17.01
N SER A 239 -1.03 5.50 -17.36
CA SER A 239 -1.49 5.37 -18.75
C SER A 239 -1.89 6.72 -19.34
N ILE A 240 -2.48 7.60 -18.54
CA ILE A 240 -2.85 8.96 -18.94
C ILE A 240 -1.61 9.82 -19.22
N ALA A 241 -0.56 9.68 -18.40
CA ALA A 241 0.63 10.53 -18.49
C ALA A 241 1.63 10.14 -19.59
N THR A 242 1.63 8.88 -20.04
CA THR A 242 2.71 8.33 -20.89
C THR A 242 2.39 8.25 -22.37
N GLN A 243 1.12 8.36 -22.76
CA GLN A 243 0.71 8.26 -24.15
C GLN A 243 0.45 9.64 -24.77
N VAL A 244 0.72 9.75 -26.07
CA VAL A 244 0.19 10.86 -26.87
C VAL A 244 -1.33 10.76 -26.81
N PHE A 245 -1.96 11.84 -26.34
CA PHE A 245 -3.41 11.87 -26.15
C PHE A 245 -4.12 11.55 -27.47
N SER A 246 -4.98 10.53 -27.45
CA SER A 246 -5.71 10.04 -28.61
C SER A 246 -7.06 9.48 -28.16
N GLU A 247 -8.01 9.35 -29.09
CA GLU A 247 -9.30 8.71 -28.79
C GLU A 247 -9.11 7.25 -28.33
N GLU A 248 -8.09 6.56 -28.85
CA GLU A 248 -7.73 5.21 -28.42
C GLU A 248 -7.26 5.17 -26.96
N MET A 249 -6.46 6.15 -26.52
CA MET A 249 -6.06 6.28 -25.11
C MET A 249 -7.28 6.48 -24.21
N LEU A 250 -8.21 7.37 -24.58
CA LEU A 250 -9.44 7.59 -23.82
C LEU A 250 -10.26 6.31 -23.71
N GLN A 251 -10.36 5.55 -24.80
CA GLN A 251 -11.07 4.27 -24.83
C GLN A 251 -10.42 3.25 -23.88
N ASN A 252 -9.09 3.13 -23.93
CA ASN A 252 -8.34 2.26 -23.02
C ASN A 252 -8.54 2.63 -21.55
N VAL A 253 -8.61 3.93 -21.22
CA VAL A 253 -8.86 4.40 -19.86
C VAL A 253 -10.26 3.99 -19.38
N VAL A 254 -11.31 4.24 -20.17
CA VAL A 254 -12.68 3.90 -19.75
C VAL A 254 -12.89 2.39 -19.64
N ASP A 255 -12.29 1.59 -20.51
CA ASP A 255 -12.37 0.12 -20.46
C ASP A 255 -11.61 -0.42 -19.24
N LEU A 256 -10.40 0.09 -18.96
CA LEU A 256 -9.62 -0.31 -17.78
C LEU A 256 -10.32 0.09 -16.47
N MET A 257 -10.96 1.27 -16.43
CA MET A 257 -11.79 1.68 -15.29
C MET A 257 -12.97 0.73 -15.11
N ALA A 258 -13.72 0.44 -16.17
CA ALA A 258 -14.88 -0.44 -16.10
C ALA A 258 -14.51 -1.85 -15.62
N ASP A 259 -13.49 -2.46 -16.23
CA ASP A 259 -13.09 -3.83 -15.94
C ASP A 259 -12.42 -3.98 -14.57
N SER A 260 -11.52 -3.05 -14.20
CA SER A 260 -10.73 -3.18 -12.97
C SER A 260 -11.52 -2.83 -11.70
N LEU A 261 -12.59 -2.04 -11.84
CA LEU A 261 -13.41 -1.56 -10.73
C LEU A 261 -14.82 -2.17 -10.72
N GLY A 262 -15.15 -3.02 -11.71
CA GLY A 262 -16.45 -3.70 -11.79
C GLY A 262 -17.61 -2.74 -12.02
N LEU A 263 -17.40 -1.67 -12.79
CA LEU A 263 -18.41 -0.64 -13.05
C LEU A 263 -19.30 -1.07 -14.21
N TYR A 264 -20.59 -0.73 -14.12
CA TYR A 264 -21.55 -1.05 -15.18
C TYR A 264 -21.23 -0.29 -16.47
N TYR A 265 -20.88 0.99 -16.34
CA TYR A 265 -20.53 1.84 -17.47
C TYR A 265 -19.63 3.00 -17.05
N VAL A 266 -18.68 3.35 -17.92
CA VAL A 266 -17.84 4.53 -17.83
C VAL A 266 -17.82 5.23 -19.19
N GLY A 267 -17.97 6.55 -19.22
CA GLY A 267 -17.92 7.31 -20.46
C GLY A 267 -17.31 8.69 -20.28
N ILE A 268 -16.52 9.12 -21.26
CA ILE A 268 -15.89 10.44 -21.31
C ILE A 268 -16.61 11.28 -22.35
N PHE A 269 -17.18 12.40 -21.90
CA PHE A 269 -17.86 13.38 -22.75
C PHE A 269 -17.01 14.65 -22.81
N LEU A 270 -16.67 15.11 -24.02
CA LEU A 270 -15.92 16.35 -24.21
C LEU A 270 -16.81 17.44 -24.80
N ILE A 271 -16.53 18.69 -24.46
CA ILE A 271 -17.25 19.86 -24.94
C ILE A 271 -16.86 20.12 -26.39
N GLU A 272 -17.85 20.28 -27.27
CA GLU A 272 -17.62 20.70 -28.66
C GLU A 272 -17.20 22.19 -28.73
N PRO A 273 -16.44 22.65 -29.75
CA PRO A 273 -16.07 24.06 -29.91
C PRO A 273 -17.24 25.05 -29.86
N SER A 274 -18.44 24.64 -30.27
CA SER A 274 -19.69 25.43 -30.19
C SER A 274 -20.14 25.72 -28.74
N ARG A 275 -19.62 24.96 -27.75
CA ARG A 275 -20.00 24.96 -26.33
C ARG A 275 -21.49 24.72 -26.07
N GLN A 276 -22.21 24.13 -27.02
CA GLN A 276 -23.62 23.79 -26.87
C GLN A 276 -23.83 22.35 -26.41
N TYR A 277 -22.93 21.44 -26.80
CA TYR A 277 -23.07 20.02 -26.56
C TYR A 277 -21.82 19.41 -25.91
N ALA A 278 -22.05 18.45 -25.03
CA ALA A 278 -21.06 17.50 -24.56
C ALA A 278 -21.21 16.21 -25.40
N VAL A 279 -20.17 15.83 -26.12
CA VAL A 279 -20.16 14.70 -27.07
C VAL A 279 -19.37 13.54 -26.48
N LEU A 280 -19.91 12.33 -26.55
CA LEU A 280 -19.22 11.12 -26.12
C LEU A 280 -17.99 10.88 -27.01
N ARG A 281 -16.81 10.79 -26.40
CA ARG A 281 -15.54 10.51 -27.08
C ARG A 281 -14.95 9.14 -26.77
N ALA A 282 -15.29 8.59 -25.60
CA ALA A 282 -14.98 7.21 -25.24
C ALA A 282 -16.06 6.66 -24.33
N GLY A 283 -16.37 5.37 -24.45
CA GLY A 283 -17.38 4.71 -23.60
C GLY A 283 -17.14 3.22 -23.49
N SER A 284 -17.30 2.67 -22.29
CA SER A 284 -17.01 1.27 -22.03
C SER A 284 -18.10 0.31 -22.52
N GLY A 285 -17.69 -0.92 -22.81
CA GLY A 285 -18.60 -2.02 -23.14
C GLY A 285 -19.41 -1.84 -24.44
N VAL A 286 -20.48 -2.64 -24.57
CA VAL A 286 -21.33 -2.65 -25.78
C VAL A 286 -22.15 -1.36 -25.90
N ALA A 287 -22.64 -0.83 -24.77
CA ALA A 287 -23.41 0.42 -24.74
C ALA A 287 -22.55 1.60 -25.20
N GLY A 288 -21.31 1.71 -24.72
CA GLY A 288 -20.35 2.74 -25.14
C GLY A 288 -20.09 2.71 -26.64
N ARG A 289 -19.76 1.53 -27.21
CA ARG A 289 -19.55 1.36 -28.66
C ARG A 289 -20.76 1.78 -29.49
N ARG A 290 -21.98 1.42 -29.07
CA ARG A 290 -23.21 1.82 -29.76
C ARG A 290 -23.43 3.34 -29.70
N MET A 291 -23.16 3.97 -28.55
CA MET A 291 -23.32 5.41 -28.40
C MET A 291 -22.26 6.20 -29.19
N LEU A 292 -21.03 5.69 -29.27
CA LEU A 292 -19.96 6.27 -30.11
C LEU A 292 -20.33 6.21 -31.58
N ALA A 293 -20.81 5.07 -32.07
CA ALA A 293 -21.25 4.89 -33.46
C ALA A 293 -22.39 5.85 -33.86
N ASN A 294 -23.22 6.25 -32.89
CA ASN A 294 -24.33 7.19 -33.08
C ASN A 294 -23.96 8.66 -32.80
N ALA A 295 -22.68 8.98 -32.58
CA ALA A 295 -22.21 10.32 -32.22
C ALA A 295 -23.02 10.94 -31.07
N HIS A 296 -23.27 10.17 -30.01
CA HIS A 296 -24.14 10.56 -28.91
C HIS A 296 -23.68 11.88 -28.29
N ARG A 297 -24.61 12.84 -28.20
CA ARG A 297 -24.37 14.19 -27.69
C ARG A 297 -25.49 14.63 -26.75
N LEU A 298 -25.13 15.41 -25.73
CA LEU A 298 -26.05 15.91 -24.71
C LEU A 298 -25.93 17.43 -24.62
N PRO A 299 -27.05 18.18 -24.54
CA PRO A 299 -26.99 19.62 -24.40
C PRO A 299 -26.43 20.02 -23.03
N ILE A 300 -25.54 21.02 -23.04
CA ILE A 300 -24.97 21.60 -21.81
C ILE A 300 -26.06 22.41 -21.10
N GLY A 301 -26.17 22.27 -19.77
CA GLY A 301 -27.21 22.90 -18.96
C GLY A 301 -28.60 22.24 -19.06
N GLY A 302 -28.74 21.14 -19.81
CA GLY A 302 -29.97 20.38 -19.91
C GLY A 302 -30.24 19.46 -18.70
N LEU A 303 -31.24 18.59 -18.84
CA LEU A 303 -31.69 17.64 -17.80
C LEU A 303 -30.76 16.42 -17.60
N SER A 304 -29.67 16.32 -18.36
CA SER A 304 -28.71 15.22 -18.20
C SER A 304 -27.73 15.52 -17.06
N MET A 305 -27.27 14.46 -16.36
CA MET A 305 -26.28 14.63 -15.28
C MET A 305 -25.00 15.27 -15.81
N ILE A 306 -24.57 14.83 -16.99
CA ILE A 306 -23.42 15.35 -17.73
C ILE A 306 -23.61 16.82 -18.10
N GLY A 307 -24.74 17.17 -18.72
CA GLY A 307 -25.02 18.55 -19.15
C GLY A 307 -25.05 19.52 -17.97
N TRP A 308 -25.66 19.13 -16.86
CA TRP A 308 -25.67 19.92 -15.63
C TRP A 308 -24.27 20.04 -15.00
N CYS A 309 -23.51 18.94 -14.93
CA CYS A 309 -22.15 18.90 -14.39
C CYS A 309 -21.24 19.87 -15.15
N VAL A 310 -21.30 19.85 -16.48
CA VAL A 310 -20.52 20.76 -17.32
C VAL A 310 -20.94 22.22 -17.12
N ALA A 311 -22.24 22.50 -17.04
CA ALA A 311 -22.73 23.87 -16.88
C ALA A 311 -22.34 24.50 -15.53
N ASN A 312 -22.34 23.71 -14.45
CA ASN A 312 -22.07 24.17 -13.09
C ASN A 312 -20.62 23.97 -12.65
N GLN A 313 -19.82 23.24 -13.44
CA GLN A 313 -18.44 22.87 -13.13
C GLN A 313 -18.30 22.16 -11.77
N GLN A 314 -19.31 21.37 -11.41
CA GLN A 314 -19.38 20.66 -10.14
C GLN A 314 -19.79 19.19 -10.35
N PRO A 315 -19.32 18.27 -9.49
CA PRO A 315 -19.80 16.90 -9.47
C PRO A 315 -21.32 16.85 -9.28
N ARG A 316 -22.02 16.03 -10.07
CA ARG A 316 -23.41 15.65 -9.82
C ARG A 316 -23.49 14.17 -9.51
N ILE A 317 -24.02 13.86 -8.34
CA ILE A 317 -24.01 12.51 -7.76
C ILE A 317 -25.45 12.11 -7.51
N ALA A 318 -25.87 10.98 -8.09
CA ALA A 318 -27.16 10.36 -7.85
C ALA A 318 -26.94 8.93 -7.34
N LEU A 319 -26.92 8.75 -6.01
CA LEU A 319 -26.77 7.43 -5.38
C LEU A 319 -27.99 6.53 -5.63
N ASN A 320 -29.17 7.12 -5.86
CA ASN A 320 -30.33 6.40 -6.36
C ASN A 320 -31.04 7.23 -7.43
N VAL A 321 -30.84 6.85 -8.70
CA VAL A 321 -31.39 7.60 -9.84
C VAL A 321 -32.91 7.57 -9.94
N GLN A 322 -33.60 6.68 -9.21
CA GLN A 322 -35.07 6.63 -9.19
C GLN A 322 -35.67 7.80 -8.39
N ASN A 323 -34.89 8.41 -7.50
CA ASN A 323 -35.31 9.56 -6.71
C ASN A 323 -35.15 10.90 -7.49
N GLU A 324 -34.46 10.88 -8.63
CA GLU A 324 -34.24 12.05 -9.49
C GLU A 324 -35.41 12.21 -10.47
N SER A 325 -36.39 13.04 -10.12
CA SER A 325 -37.63 13.23 -10.89
C SER A 325 -37.44 13.92 -12.25
N ASN A 326 -36.34 14.67 -12.44
CA ASN A 326 -36.10 15.47 -13.64
C ASN A 326 -34.73 15.17 -14.27
N ARG A 327 -34.54 13.91 -14.67
CA ARG A 327 -33.30 13.39 -15.27
C ARG A 327 -33.54 12.85 -16.67
N TYR A 328 -32.58 13.06 -17.57
CA TYR A 328 -32.51 12.33 -18.83
C TYR A 328 -32.18 10.85 -18.62
N VAL A 329 -33.08 9.95 -19.03
CA VAL A 329 -32.88 8.50 -18.99
C VAL A 329 -32.25 8.04 -20.31
N ASN A 330 -31.08 7.41 -20.24
CA ASN A 330 -30.41 6.89 -21.44
C ASN A 330 -30.95 5.49 -21.79
N PRO A 331 -31.58 5.29 -22.96
CA PRO A 331 -32.11 3.98 -23.35
C PRO A 331 -31.05 2.89 -23.50
N ASN A 332 -29.77 3.26 -23.70
CA ASN A 332 -28.67 2.31 -23.82
C ASN A 332 -28.16 1.77 -22.48
N LEU A 333 -28.59 2.36 -21.36
CA LEU A 333 -28.16 2.03 -20.01
C LEU A 333 -29.38 1.87 -19.08
N PRO A 334 -30.27 0.89 -19.35
CA PRO A 334 -31.54 0.76 -18.64
C PRO A 334 -31.40 0.29 -17.19
N GLU A 335 -30.28 -0.36 -16.84
CA GLU A 335 -30.06 -0.95 -15.51
C GLU A 335 -29.39 0.01 -14.53
N THR A 336 -29.16 1.26 -14.90
CA THR A 336 -28.51 2.25 -14.05
C THR A 336 -29.34 2.54 -12.80
N ARG A 337 -28.73 2.34 -11.63
CA ARG A 337 -29.31 2.63 -10.31
C ARG A 337 -28.56 3.71 -9.54
N SER A 338 -27.24 3.82 -9.74
CA SER A 338 -26.44 4.96 -9.30
C SER A 338 -25.67 5.57 -10.48
N GLU A 339 -25.51 6.89 -10.48
CA GLU A 339 -24.81 7.62 -11.53
C GLU A 339 -23.99 8.77 -10.94
N LEU A 340 -22.76 8.93 -11.44
CA LEU A 340 -21.87 10.04 -11.18
C LEU A 340 -21.60 10.77 -12.50
N ALA A 341 -21.66 12.10 -12.47
CA ALA A 341 -21.10 12.97 -13.49
C ALA A 341 -20.05 13.87 -12.83
N LEU A 342 -18.79 13.66 -13.19
CA LEU A 342 -17.65 14.35 -12.61
C LEU A 342 -17.04 15.29 -13.65
N PRO A 343 -16.77 16.57 -13.33
CA PRO A 343 -16.23 17.50 -14.30
C PRO A 343 -14.78 17.13 -14.66
N ILE A 344 -14.46 17.19 -15.94
CA ILE A 344 -13.09 17.08 -16.45
C ILE A 344 -12.55 18.50 -16.58
N LEU A 345 -11.79 18.93 -15.58
CA LEU A 345 -11.24 20.28 -15.48
C LEU A 345 -9.79 20.29 -15.97
N GLY A 346 -9.52 21.08 -17.00
CA GLY A 346 -8.16 21.48 -17.32
C GLY A 346 -7.72 22.66 -16.44
N PRO A 347 -6.42 22.97 -16.37
CA PRO A 347 -5.90 24.11 -15.62
C PRO A 347 -6.59 25.46 -15.90
N THR A 348 -7.10 25.70 -17.12
CA THR A 348 -7.73 26.99 -17.46
C THR A 348 -9.23 26.93 -17.71
N ARG A 349 -9.77 25.75 -18.01
CA ARG A 349 -11.18 25.61 -18.42
C ARG A 349 -11.73 24.22 -18.18
N ILE A 350 -13.05 24.12 -18.08
CA ILE A 350 -13.75 22.84 -18.19
C ILE A 350 -13.67 22.30 -19.63
N LEU A 351 -13.38 21.01 -19.75
CA LEU A 351 -13.20 20.32 -21.03
C LEU A 351 -14.30 19.29 -21.30
N GLY A 352 -14.99 18.85 -20.25
CA GLY A 352 -15.95 17.76 -20.38
C GLY A 352 -16.47 17.26 -19.04
N ALA A 353 -17.04 16.05 -19.07
CA ALA A 353 -17.41 15.31 -17.88
C ALA A 353 -17.16 13.81 -18.05
N LEU A 354 -16.76 13.16 -16.96
CA LEU A 354 -16.65 11.73 -16.80
C LEU A 354 -17.94 11.20 -16.19
N SER A 355 -18.60 10.28 -16.89
CA SER A 355 -19.81 9.61 -16.43
C SER A 355 -19.47 8.21 -15.94
N ILE A 356 -19.93 7.86 -14.74
CA ILE A 356 -19.75 6.54 -14.14
C ILE A 356 -21.12 6.05 -13.65
N GLN A 357 -21.47 4.81 -13.97
CA GLN A 357 -22.78 4.25 -13.63
C GLN A 357 -22.64 2.86 -13.02
N SER A 358 -23.58 2.51 -12.14
CA SER A 358 -23.68 1.21 -11.46
C SER A 358 -25.10 0.67 -11.51
N THR A 359 -25.23 -0.65 -11.54
CA THR A 359 -26.51 -1.38 -11.41
C THR A 359 -26.96 -1.52 -9.96
N ASN A 360 -26.13 -1.16 -8.98
CA ASN A 360 -26.50 -1.13 -7.57
C ASN A 360 -26.87 0.29 -7.15
N ALA A 361 -27.83 0.44 -6.23
CA ALA A 361 -28.09 1.71 -5.56
C ALA A 361 -27.04 1.94 -4.46
N GLU A 362 -26.74 3.19 -4.14
CA GLU A 362 -25.72 3.59 -3.14
C GLU A 362 -24.35 2.94 -3.39
N ALA A 363 -23.98 2.77 -4.67
CA ALA A 363 -22.79 2.03 -5.05
C ALA A 363 -21.46 2.76 -4.79
N PHE A 364 -21.49 4.06 -4.45
CA PHE A 364 -20.31 4.92 -4.36
C PHE A 364 -20.27 5.62 -3.01
N ASP A 365 -19.13 5.56 -2.34
CA ASP A 365 -18.85 6.37 -1.15
C ASP A 365 -18.03 7.63 -1.48
N ASP A 366 -17.78 8.48 -0.49
CA ASP A 366 -17.00 9.72 -0.67
C ASP A 366 -15.55 9.45 -1.11
N THR A 367 -14.98 8.29 -0.74
CA THR A 367 -13.62 7.90 -1.14
C THR A 367 -13.60 7.54 -2.62
N ASP A 368 -14.59 6.78 -3.10
CA ASP A 368 -14.73 6.43 -4.51
C ASP A 368 -14.89 7.69 -5.38
N ILE A 369 -15.74 8.62 -4.95
CA ILE A 369 -15.96 9.89 -5.66
C ILE A 369 -14.66 10.68 -5.76
N ALA A 370 -13.88 10.78 -4.68
CA ALA A 370 -12.60 11.47 -4.68
C ALA A 370 -11.57 10.81 -5.62
N ILE A 371 -11.53 9.47 -5.65
CA ILE A 371 -10.66 8.71 -6.57
C ILE A 371 -11.05 8.99 -8.03
N PHE A 372 -12.33 8.92 -8.36
CA PHE A 372 -12.82 9.15 -9.71
C PHE A 372 -12.65 10.60 -10.15
N GLN A 373 -12.80 11.57 -9.24
CA GLN A 373 -12.51 12.96 -9.52
C GLN A 373 -11.03 13.16 -9.83
N SER A 374 -10.12 12.53 -9.08
CA SER A 374 -8.68 12.61 -9.35
C SER A 374 -8.30 12.06 -10.74
N ILE A 375 -9.00 11.01 -11.20
CA ILE A 375 -8.84 10.50 -12.56
C ILE A 375 -9.37 11.51 -13.59
N ALA A 376 -10.55 12.10 -13.35
CA ALA A 376 -11.12 13.13 -14.22
C ALA A 376 -10.22 14.37 -14.34
N ASP A 377 -9.62 14.82 -13.24
CA ASP A 377 -8.67 15.92 -13.21
C ASP A 377 -7.40 15.59 -14.00
N SER A 378 -6.87 14.37 -13.84
CA SER A 378 -5.71 13.90 -14.59
C SER A 378 -5.98 13.85 -16.10
N ILE A 379 -7.17 13.41 -16.51
CA ILE A 379 -7.63 13.45 -17.90
C ILE A 379 -7.70 14.90 -18.40
N GLY A 380 -8.22 15.82 -17.57
CA GLY A 380 -8.33 17.23 -17.91
C GLY A 380 -6.99 17.91 -18.15
N VAL A 381 -6.00 17.64 -17.29
CA VAL A 381 -4.62 18.13 -17.47
C VAL A 381 -4.01 17.58 -18.76
N ALA A 382 -4.14 16.27 -19.01
CA ALA A 382 -3.59 15.64 -20.21
C ALA A 382 -4.22 16.18 -21.51
N LEU A 383 -5.55 16.36 -21.51
CA LEU A 383 -6.29 16.97 -22.62
C LEU A 383 -5.79 18.38 -22.92
N GLU A 384 -5.72 19.25 -21.91
CA GLU A 384 -5.33 20.63 -22.14
C GLU A 384 -3.87 20.74 -22.61
N ASN A 385 -2.97 19.92 -22.07
CA ASN A 385 -1.59 19.85 -22.52
C ASN A 385 -1.48 19.39 -23.98
N SER A 386 -2.32 18.44 -24.41
CA SER A 386 -2.37 17.99 -25.80
C SER A 386 -2.86 19.08 -26.73
N ASP A 387 -3.96 19.77 -26.38
CA ASP A 387 -4.50 20.90 -27.14
C ASP A 387 -3.44 22.01 -27.30
N LEU A 388 -2.72 22.32 -26.22
CA LEU A 388 -1.66 23.33 -26.22
C LEU A 388 -0.48 22.91 -27.11
N LEU A 389 -0.07 21.64 -27.05
CA LEU A 389 1.01 21.12 -27.88
C LEU A 389 0.62 21.13 -29.37
N GLU A 390 -0.60 20.72 -29.70
CA GLU A 390 -1.09 20.74 -31.08
C GLU A 390 -1.17 22.17 -31.62
N LYS A 391 -1.69 23.11 -30.81
CA LYS A 391 -1.71 24.53 -31.16
C LYS A 391 -0.32 25.07 -31.41
N SER A 392 0.63 24.82 -30.50
CA SER A 392 2.03 25.24 -30.64
C SER A 392 2.67 24.69 -31.93
N ARG A 393 2.39 23.42 -32.27
CA ARG A 393 2.86 22.82 -33.53
C ARG A 393 2.27 23.49 -34.76
N LYS A 394 0.96 23.78 -34.75
CA LYS A 394 0.28 24.49 -35.85
C LYS A 394 0.84 25.90 -36.01
N ASP A 395 0.97 26.64 -34.93
CA ASP A 395 1.53 28.01 -34.93
C ASP A 395 2.97 28.00 -35.48
N PHE A 396 3.79 27.02 -35.08
CA PHE A 396 5.16 26.87 -35.60
C PHE A 396 5.19 26.53 -37.10
N GLN A 397 4.27 25.66 -37.56
CA GLN A 397 4.14 25.33 -38.98
C GLN A 397 3.74 26.55 -39.81
N GLU A 398 2.76 27.33 -39.34
CA GLU A 398 2.31 28.56 -40.00
C GLU A 398 3.44 29.59 -40.10
N ILE A 399 4.12 29.88 -38.98
CA ILE A 399 5.28 30.79 -38.96
C ILE A 399 6.38 30.32 -39.91
N SER A 400 6.66 29.01 -39.95
CA SER A 400 7.67 28.44 -40.82
C SER A 400 7.32 28.61 -42.31
N LEU A 401 6.05 28.44 -42.66
CA LEU A 401 5.56 28.66 -44.02
C LEU A 401 5.63 30.14 -44.43
N LEU A 402 5.19 31.05 -43.55
CA LEU A 402 5.28 32.49 -43.77
C LEU A 402 6.73 32.95 -43.93
N THR A 403 7.63 32.47 -43.07
CA THR A 403 9.07 32.79 -43.14
C THR A 403 9.68 32.31 -44.45
N ARG A 404 9.33 31.10 -44.92
CA ARG A 404 9.79 30.58 -46.20
C ARG A 404 9.33 31.46 -47.37
N GLY A 405 8.04 31.79 -47.41
CA GLY A 405 7.48 32.64 -48.45
C GLY A 405 8.13 34.03 -48.46
N TYR A 406 8.34 34.61 -47.28
CA TYR A 406 9.03 35.88 -47.13
C TYR A 406 10.45 35.85 -47.68
N ILE A 407 11.29 34.88 -47.29
CA ILE A 407 12.67 34.77 -47.79
C ILE A 407 12.69 34.60 -49.31
N GLN A 408 11.82 33.76 -49.87
CA GLN A 408 11.76 33.55 -51.32
C GLN A 408 11.35 34.83 -52.06
N SER A 409 10.30 35.52 -51.60
CA SER A 409 9.83 36.77 -52.21
C SER A 409 10.91 37.86 -52.14
N ALA A 410 11.53 38.02 -50.96
CA ALA A 410 12.56 39.03 -50.75
C ALA A 410 13.76 38.83 -51.67
N TRP A 411 14.28 37.61 -51.77
CA TRP A 411 15.42 37.32 -52.65
C TRP A 411 15.05 37.34 -54.14
N GLN A 412 13.80 37.03 -54.50
CA GLN A 412 13.31 37.22 -55.87
C GLN A 412 13.26 38.71 -56.26
N GLU A 413 12.79 39.58 -55.37
CA GLU A 413 12.74 41.02 -55.61
C GLU A 413 14.16 41.61 -55.77
N GLU A 414 15.10 41.20 -54.92
CA GLU A 414 16.49 41.64 -55.05
C GLU A 414 17.13 41.20 -56.38
N LEU A 415 16.88 39.96 -56.80
CA LEU A 415 17.36 39.47 -58.08
C LEU A 415 16.68 40.16 -59.27
N ALA A 416 15.46 40.66 -59.11
CA ALA A 416 14.79 41.47 -60.13
C ALA A 416 15.43 42.86 -60.27
N ILE A 417 15.88 43.46 -59.16
CA ILE A 417 16.53 44.77 -59.15
C ILE A 417 17.96 44.70 -59.69
N HIS A 418 18.75 43.75 -59.19
CA HIS A 418 20.17 43.65 -59.52
C HIS A 418 20.47 42.75 -60.73
N GLY A 419 19.48 42.00 -61.22
CA GLY A 419 19.67 40.99 -62.23
C GLY A 419 20.45 39.77 -61.70
N LYS A 420 21.19 39.12 -62.60
CA LYS A 420 21.90 37.87 -62.30
C LYS A 420 23.16 38.14 -61.46
N LEU A 421 23.09 37.85 -60.15
CA LEU A 421 24.23 37.95 -59.23
C LEU A 421 25.13 36.70 -59.32
N GLU A 422 25.97 36.64 -60.34
CA GLU A 422 26.93 35.54 -60.57
C GLU A 422 28.38 36.04 -60.46
N PHE A 423 29.16 35.43 -59.56
CA PHE A 423 30.58 35.70 -59.39
C PHE A 423 31.39 34.43 -59.62
N GLN A 424 32.49 34.53 -60.37
CA GLN A 424 33.38 33.41 -60.66
C GLN A 424 34.82 33.78 -60.36
N TYR A 425 35.53 32.90 -59.65
CA TYR A 425 36.96 32.98 -59.43
C TYR A 425 37.66 31.77 -60.03
N THR A 426 38.75 32.00 -60.76
CA THR A 426 39.62 30.94 -61.28
C THR A 426 41.03 31.18 -60.76
N ASN A 427 41.59 30.20 -60.05
CA ASN A 427 42.96 30.30 -59.55
C ASN A 427 43.95 30.38 -60.74
N PRO A 428 44.76 31.45 -60.85
CA PRO A 428 45.68 31.66 -61.96
C PRO A 428 46.68 30.51 -62.17
N ALA A 429 47.06 29.81 -61.09
CA ALA A 429 47.97 28.67 -61.13
C ALA A 429 47.43 27.48 -61.94
N PHE A 430 46.13 27.48 -62.26
CA PHE A 430 45.45 26.40 -62.99
C PHE A 430 44.84 26.87 -64.32
N SER A 431 45.31 27.98 -64.88
CA SER A 431 44.84 28.53 -66.17
C SER A 431 45.81 28.16 -67.33
N PRO A 432 45.33 27.62 -68.47
CA PRO A 432 43.93 27.34 -68.79
C PRO A 432 43.39 26.13 -68.02
N VAL A 433 42.14 26.24 -67.56
CA VAL A 433 41.48 25.20 -66.75
C VAL A 433 41.19 23.98 -67.62
N ASN A 434 41.93 22.89 -67.42
CA ASN A 434 41.52 21.58 -67.93
C ASN A 434 40.40 21.01 -67.04
N TRP A 435 39.20 20.91 -67.60
CA TRP A 435 37.99 20.45 -66.90
C TRP A 435 37.87 18.92 -66.81
N VAL A 436 38.72 18.18 -67.53
CA VAL A 436 38.69 16.72 -67.58
C VAL A 436 39.28 16.16 -66.29
N GLY A 437 38.53 15.30 -65.59
CA GLY A 437 38.97 14.63 -64.36
C GLY A 437 38.82 15.46 -63.06
N ARG A 438 38.31 16.70 -63.12
CA ARG A 438 38.09 17.52 -61.93
C ARG A 438 36.80 17.17 -61.21
N HIS A 439 36.83 17.29 -59.89
CA HIS A 439 35.72 17.02 -59.01
C HIS A 439 34.90 18.30 -58.82
N LYS A 440 33.59 18.22 -59.06
CA LYS A 440 32.66 19.33 -58.86
C LYS A 440 31.87 19.11 -57.58
N MET A 441 31.78 20.14 -56.76
CA MET A 441 31.00 20.17 -55.54
C MET A 441 30.00 21.33 -55.63
N ASP A 442 28.71 21.00 -55.53
CA ASP A 442 27.63 21.97 -55.39
C ASP A 442 27.29 22.11 -53.91
N VAL A 443 27.43 23.31 -53.37
CA VAL A 443 27.12 23.61 -51.97
C VAL A 443 25.92 24.57 -51.93
N PRO A 444 24.76 24.13 -51.44
CA PRO A 444 23.59 25.00 -51.39
C PRO A 444 23.82 26.14 -50.39
N VAL A 445 23.54 27.37 -50.80
CA VAL A 445 23.55 28.53 -49.91
C VAL A 445 22.17 28.60 -49.27
N ASN A 446 22.07 28.21 -48.00
CA ASN A 446 20.83 28.15 -47.26
C ASN A 446 20.76 29.25 -46.19
N LEU A 447 19.71 30.06 -46.22
CA LEU A 447 19.37 31.02 -45.18
C LEU A 447 18.14 30.50 -44.41
N ARG A 448 18.31 30.23 -43.10
CA ARG A 448 17.22 29.71 -42.25
C ARG A 448 16.50 28.48 -42.84
N GLY A 449 17.28 27.58 -43.46
CA GLY A 449 16.77 26.36 -44.10
C GLY A 449 16.12 26.56 -45.47
N GLN A 450 16.15 27.78 -46.04
CA GLN A 450 15.73 28.06 -47.40
C GLN A 450 16.90 28.29 -48.33
N ARG A 451 16.90 27.64 -49.49
CA ARG A 451 17.96 27.79 -50.49
C ARG A 451 17.80 29.11 -51.23
N ILE A 452 18.77 30.00 -51.07
CA ILE A 452 18.84 31.29 -51.76
C ILE A 452 19.85 31.28 -52.93
N GLY A 453 20.73 30.28 -52.98
CA GLY A 453 21.73 30.18 -54.05
C GLY A 453 22.48 28.84 -54.09
N ASN A 454 23.56 28.81 -54.87
CA ASN A 454 24.44 27.66 -55.00
C ASN A 454 25.89 28.13 -55.19
N LEU A 455 26.81 27.57 -54.39
CA LEU A 455 28.24 27.71 -54.58
C LEU A 455 28.79 26.49 -55.30
N LYS A 456 29.35 26.70 -56.50
CA LYS A 456 30.02 25.65 -57.28
C LYS A 456 31.53 25.73 -57.06
N ILE A 457 32.09 24.66 -56.53
CA ILE A 457 33.54 24.51 -56.33
C ILE A 457 34.04 23.39 -57.24
N THR A 458 35.14 23.63 -57.94
CA THR A 458 35.78 22.62 -58.81
C THR A 458 37.22 22.40 -58.37
N THR A 459 37.53 21.20 -57.90
CA THR A 459 38.85 20.83 -57.35
C THR A 459 39.52 19.73 -58.20
N ALA A 460 40.84 19.60 -58.09
CA ALA A 460 41.60 18.56 -58.79
C ALA A 460 41.46 17.17 -58.14
N ALA A 461 41.26 17.14 -56.81
CA ALA A 461 41.03 15.94 -56.01
C ALA A 461 39.82 16.18 -55.08
N PRO A 462 39.14 15.12 -54.61
CA PRO A 462 38.03 15.28 -53.68
C PRO A 462 38.52 15.99 -52.39
N PRO A 463 37.78 17.02 -51.91
CA PRO A 463 38.14 17.73 -50.67
C PRO A 463 38.09 16.79 -49.47
N SER A 464 38.92 17.05 -48.46
CA SER A 464 38.89 16.31 -47.20
C SER A 464 37.62 16.64 -46.39
N ASN A 465 37.29 15.83 -45.38
CA ASN A 465 36.13 16.11 -44.51
C ASN A 465 36.28 17.43 -43.75
N GLU A 466 37.51 17.83 -43.40
CA GLU A 466 37.79 19.13 -42.77
C GLU A 466 37.52 20.27 -43.74
N ASP A 467 37.96 20.14 -45.01
CA ASP A 467 37.70 21.14 -46.06
C ASP A 467 36.21 21.30 -46.34
N VAL A 468 35.46 20.20 -46.40
CA VAL A 468 33.99 20.23 -46.60
C VAL A 468 33.31 20.95 -45.44
N THR A 469 33.71 20.68 -44.20
CA THR A 469 33.15 21.34 -43.01
C THR A 469 33.44 22.84 -43.04
N PHE A 470 34.68 23.22 -43.33
CA PHE A 470 35.09 24.63 -43.46
C PHE A 470 34.31 25.36 -44.57
N ILE A 471 34.11 24.72 -45.73
CA ILE A 471 33.29 25.27 -46.81
C ILE A 471 31.84 25.51 -46.35
N HIS A 472 31.24 24.56 -45.63
CA HIS A 472 29.88 24.73 -45.10
C HIS A 472 29.77 25.87 -44.08
N GLU A 473 30.77 26.07 -43.23
CA GLU A 473 30.83 27.19 -42.29
C GLU A 473 30.91 28.53 -43.03
N ILE A 474 31.79 28.65 -44.03
CA ILE A 474 31.89 29.86 -44.87
C ILE A 474 30.57 30.14 -45.58
N VAL A 475 29.97 29.13 -46.21
CA VAL A 475 28.71 29.29 -46.94
C VAL A 475 27.58 29.73 -46.01
N SER A 476 27.54 29.20 -44.79
CA SER A 476 26.56 29.58 -43.77
C SER A 476 26.75 31.03 -43.33
N GLN A 477 27.99 31.45 -43.07
CA GLN A 477 28.31 32.82 -42.71
C GLN A 477 28.02 33.79 -43.86
N MET A 478 28.34 33.39 -45.09
CA MET A 478 28.04 34.16 -46.31
C MET A 478 26.54 34.40 -46.46
N ALA A 479 25.70 33.37 -46.24
CA ALA A 479 24.24 33.53 -46.31
C ALA A 479 23.72 34.59 -45.31
N ILE A 480 24.27 34.61 -44.08
CA ILE A 480 23.91 35.59 -43.05
C ILE A 480 24.37 37.01 -43.44
N SER A 481 25.61 37.14 -43.92
CA SER A 481 26.15 38.41 -44.39
C SER A 481 25.39 38.96 -45.59
N LEU A 482 24.99 38.10 -46.53
CA LEU A 482 24.17 38.45 -47.69
C LEU A 482 22.79 38.98 -47.27
N GLU A 483 22.13 38.32 -46.31
CA GLU A 483 20.85 38.82 -45.76
C GLU A 483 21.02 40.15 -45.05
N SER A 484 22.12 40.34 -44.34
CA SER A 484 22.40 41.58 -43.60
C SER A 484 22.65 42.75 -44.55
N ALA A 485 23.41 42.52 -45.64
CA ALA A 485 23.63 43.50 -46.69
C ALA A 485 22.32 43.86 -47.39
N ARG A 486 21.51 42.84 -47.75
CA ARG A 486 20.18 43.02 -48.33
C ARG A 486 19.29 43.90 -47.47
N LEU A 487 19.15 43.57 -46.18
CA LEU A 487 18.33 44.34 -45.24
C LEU A 487 18.81 45.79 -45.07
N LEU A 488 20.13 46.01 -45.10
CA LEU A 488 20.70 47.35 -45.05
C LEU A 488 20.36 48.16 -46.31
N GLU A 489 20.50 47.56 -47.49
CA GLU A 489 20.15 48.18 -48.77
C GLU A 489 18.65 48.47 -48.87
N GLU A 490 17.80 47.54 -48.43
CA GLU A 490 16.35 47.73 -48.35
C GLU A 490 16.00 48.90 -47.43
N THR A 491 16.63 48.98 -46.26
CA THR A 491 16.42 50.07 -45.30
C THR A 491 16.88 51.41 -45.87
N GLN A 492 18.03 51.46 -46.56
CA GLN A 492 18.53 52.67 -47.21
C GLN A 492 17.61 53.14 -48.34
N ARG A 493 17.12 52.20 -49.16
CA ARG A 493 16.13 52.50 -50.21
C ARG A 493 14.83 53.03 -49.64
N ALA A 494 14.33 52.43 -48.55
CA ALA A 494 13.13 52.89 -47.87
C ALA A 494 13.30 54.30 -47.30
N ALA A 495 14.44 54.57 -46.65
CA ALA A 495 14.76 55.90 -46.12
C ALA A 495 14.87 56.95 -47.23
N ALA A 496 15.55 56.64 -48.34
CA ALA A 496 15.66 57.53 -49.50
C ALA A 496 14.30 57.81 -50.12
N ARG A 497 13.42 56.81 -50.23
CA ARG A 497 12.05 56.97 -50.71
C ARG A 497 11.24 57.89 -49.78
N GLN A 498 11.33 57.68 -48.46
CA GLN A 498 10.62 58.51 -47.48
C GLN A 498 11.12 59.96 -47.50
N GLN A 499 12.42 60.17 -47.61
CA GLN A 499 12.99 61.52 -47.72
C GLN A 499 12.47 62.23 -48.96
N LYS A 500 12.45 61.58 -50.13
CA LYS A 500 11.86 62.15 -51.35
C LYS A 500 10.40 62.56 -51.17
N VAL A 501 9.58 61.71 -50.52
CA VAL A 501 8.17 62.03 -50.25
C VAL A 501 8.03 63.21 -49.29
N ASN A 502 8.85 63.27 -48.25
CA ASN A 502 8.84 64.38 -47.29
C ASN A 502 9.29 65.69 -47.95
N ASP A 503 10.34 65.65 -48.77
CA ASP A 503 10.84 66.81 -49.51
C ASP A 503 9.78 67.34 -50.48
N LEU A 504 9.11 66.45 -51.23
CA LEU A 504 7.99 66.80 -52.10
C LEU A 504 6.84 67.42 -51.31
N SER A 505 6.44 66.81 -50.18
CA SER A 505 5.37 67.32 -49.32
C SER A 505 5.69 68.71 -48.78
N ALA A 506 6.95 68.94 -48.36
CA ALA A 506 7.41 70.23 -47.89
C ALA A 506 7.45 71.31 -48.99
N GLN A 507 7.77 70.92 -50.24
CA GLN A 507 7.68 71.82 -51.39
C GLN A 507 6.23 72.16 -51.72
N LEU A 508 5.33 71.18 -51.76
CA LEU A 508 3.89 71.40 -52.01
C LEU A 508 3.26 72.28 -50.93
N ALA A 509 3.64 72.10 -49.66
CA ALA A 509 3.13 72.91 -48.55
C ALA A 509 3.60 74.39 -48.57
N LYS A 510 4.70 74.71 -49.26
CA LYS A 510 5.19 76.10 -49.42
C LYS A 510 4.47 76.88 -50.51
N THR A 511 3.62 76.20 -51.30
CA THR A 511 2.92 76.79 -52.44
C THR A 511 1.48 77.14 -52.05
N PRO A 512 1.07 78.42 -51.99
CA PRO A 512 -0.21 78.82 -51.40
C PRO A 512 -1.41 78.75 -52.35
N ARG A 513 -1.24 78.39 -53.63
CA ARG A 513 -2.31 78.35 -54.65
C ARG A 513 -2.51 76.96 -55.22
N ILE A 514 -3.77 76.54 -55.35
CA ILE A 514 -4.16 75.20 -55.82
C ILE A 514 -3.54 74.86 -57.18
N ASN A 515 -3.60 75.76 -58.17
CA ASN A 515 -3.00 75.51 -59.50
C ASN A 515 -1.49 75.27 -59.44
N ASP A 516 -0.77 76.03 -58.60
CA ASP A 516 0.68 75.94 -58.49
C ASP A 516 1.10 74.64 -57.76
N ILE A 517 0.28 74.16 -56.81
CA ILE A 517 0.44 72.85 -56.17
C ILE A 517 0.27 71.73 -57.20
N LEU A 518 -0.78 71.78 -58.03
CA LEU A 518 -1.05 70.78 -59.06
C LEU A 518 0.06 70.72 -60.12
N GLN A 519 0.50 71.88 -60.64
CA GLN A 519 1.63 71.93 -61.58
C GLN A 519 2.93 71.41 -60.98
N THR A 520 3.19 71.72 -59.70
CA THR A 520 4.37 71.21 -59.01
C THR A 520 4.29 69.69 -58.85
N ALA A 521 3.12 69.15 -58.45
CA ALA A 521 2.92 67.71 -58.34
C ALA A 521 3.10 66.99 -59.68
N VAL A 522 2.48 67.48 -60.77
CA VAL A 522 2.63 66.90 -62.12
C VAL A 522 4.09 66.88 -62.55
N ARG A 523 4.81 68.00 -62.39
CA ARG A 523 6.22 68.11 -62.79
C ARG A 523 7.12 67.17 -62.00
N GLU A 524 6.95 67.10 -60.68
CA GLU A 524 7.80 66.25 -59.82
C GLU A 524 7.50 64.77 -60.04
N LEU A 525 6.23 64.39 -60.22
CA LEU A 525 5.85 63.03 -60.55
C LEU A 525 6.34 62.61 -61.94
N GLY A 526 6.30 63.53 -62.92
CA GLY A 526 6.78 63.28 -64.29
C GLY A 526 8.30 63.18 -64.44
N GLN A 527 9.07 63.58 -63.42
CA GLN A 527 10.52 63.39 -63.39
C GLN A 527 10.94 62.01 -62.87
N LEU A 528 10.00 61.19 -62.42
CA LEU A 528 10.28 59.83 -61.98
C LEU A 528 10.55 58.94 -63.19
N ALA A 529 11.69 58.23 -63.17
CA ALA A 529 12.14 57.38 -64.28
C ALA A 529 11.24 56.18 -64.63
N ALA A 530 10.16 55.97 -63.87
CA ALA A 530 9.19 54.89 -64.06
C ALA A 530 7.80 55.42 -64.49
N VAL A 531 7.71 56.69 -64.88
CA VAL A 531 6.44 57.37 -65.19
C VAL A 531 6.54 57.96 -66.59
N ASP A 532 5.73 57.44 -67.51
CA ASP A 532 5.73 57.85 -68.91
C ASP A 532 4.87 59.11 -69.15
N GLU A 533 3.77 59.28 -68.41
CA GLU A 533 2.91 60.46 -68.46
C GLU A 533 2.26 60.72 -67.08
N VAL A 534 2.03 62.00 -66.73
CA VAL A 534 1.30 62.39 -65.52
C VAL A 534 0.21 63.40 -65.84
N PHE A 535 -1.04 63.02 -65.60
CA PHE A 535 -2.21 63.88 -65.71
C PHE A 535 -2.93 63.98 -64.36
N ILE A 536 -3.28 65.19 -63.92
CA ILE A 536 -4.05 65.42 -62.69
C ILE A 536 -5.27 66.27 -63.02
N GLN A 537 -6.46 65.74 -62.76
CA GLN A 537 -7.74 66.43 -62.94
C GLN A 537 -8.54 66.43 -61.64
N LEU A 538 -9.01 67.60 -61.22
CA LEU A 538 -9.95 67.73 -60.11
C LEU A 538 -11.37 67.65 -60.64
N THR A 539 -12.11 66.61 -60.26
CA THR A 539 -13.51 66.44 -60.62
C THR A 539 -14.45 66.98 -59.53
N HIS A 540 -15.59 67.52 -59.94
CA HIS A 540 -16.64 67.89 -59.00
C HIS A 540 -17.28 66.59 -58.46
N PRO A 541 -17.49 66.41 -57.15
CA PRO A 541 -17.87 65.13 -56.53
C PRO A 541 -19.20 64.50 -57.00
N ASN A 542 -19.94 65.16 -57.90
CA ASN A 542 -21.24 64.70 -58.41
C ASN A 542 -21.21 64.31 -59.91
N LEU A 543 -20.05 64.25 -60.56
CA LEU A 543 -19.92 63.79 -61.95
C LEU A 543 -19.05 62.53 -62.00
N ASN A 544 -19.71 61.38 -62.10
CA ASN A 544 -19.10 60.11 -62.43
C ASN A 544 -18.70 60.16 -63.92
N THR A 545 -17.41 60.36 -64.19
CA THR A 545 -16.85 60.14 -65.54
C THR A 545 -15.81 59.03 -65.44
N GLN A 546 -16.14 57.91 -66.08
CA GLN A 546 -15.19 56.87 -66.45
C GLN A 546 -14.06 57.51 -67.26
N LEU A 547 -12.82 57.25 -66.87
CA LEU A 547 -11.64 57.56 -67.68
C LEU A 547 -11.66 56.60 -68.89
N ASP A 548 -11.90 57.12 -70.08
CA ASP A 548 -11.67 56.41 -71.36
C ASP A 548 -10.15 56.44 -71.64
N GLU A 549 -9.50 55.28 -71.59
CA GLU A 549 -8.06 55.10 -71.79
C GLU A 549 -7.62 55.13 -73.27
N ASP A 550 -8.52 55.42 -74.24
CA ASP A 550 -8.27 55.20 -75.68
C ASP A 550 -8.43 56.45 -76.59
N ALA A 551 -8.25 57.69 -76.08
CA ALA A 551 -8.27 58.88 -76.94
C ALA A 551 -6.87 59.18 -77.55
N PRO A 552 -6.74 59.37 -78.89
CA PRO A 552 -5.45 59.53 -79.56
C PRO A 552 -4.74 60.87 -79.26
N GLU A 553 -3.42 60.81 -79.12
CA GLU A 553 -2.45 61.83 -78.63
C GLU A 553 -2.38 63.20 -79.36
N GLU A 554 -3.25 63.53 -80.31
CA GLU A 554 -3.03 64.70 -81.20
C GLU A 554 -3.65 66.04 -80.75
N GLU A 555 -4.34 66.14 -79.61
CA GLU A 555 -5.12 67.36 -79.28
C GLU A 555 -4.81 68.04 -77.93
N LEU A 556 -3.58 67.92 -77.41
CA LEU A 556 -3.15 68.62 -76.19
C LEU A 556 -1.92 69.51 -76.40
N ILE A 557 -2.04 70.47 -77.32
CA ILE A 557 -1.27 71.73 -77.26
C ILE A 557 -2.26 72.89 -77.34
N LEU A 558 -2.55 73.51 -76.18
CA LEU A 558 -2.95 74.91 -76.05
C LEU A 558 -2.81 75.41 -74.61
#